data_AF-A0A7S3TV24-F1
#
_entry.id   AF-A0A7S3TV24-F1
#
_cell.length_a   1.000
_cell.length_b   1.000
_cell.length_c   1.000
_cell.angle_alpha   90.00
_cell.angle_beta   90.00
_cell.angle_gamma   90.00
#
_symmetry.space_group_name_H-M   'P 1'
#
loop_
_entity.id
_entity.type
_entity.pdbx_description
1 polymer ?
#
loop_
_entity_poly.entity_id
_entity_poly.type
_entity_poly.pdbx_seq_one_letter_code
_entity_poly.pdbx_strand_id
1 'polypeptide(L)'
;MLTRGAARARSSAGAGRDLPRLGPCTRRRHSSTLVPAAGGALSVDRRLKSLVDATVLRGTHIGEEQFWAGLSKAAALFPVEQREGSPAVSAAAPAMVGAGTVTCAEYALPCGPLVLCPIVDSRSLLRAVNARWGSLLDAASATNAAEDPSDDGHGAAFGACHALLDEVCPLKGARWDQVTALTIEPADTEGAWRAGGTYALRVETENGAVVRLLDGSQLAGFKGMVADGDERALRSLLQFECAVTEAMLRLEETQSVLLSTPEGPHIEIEVDRRHRVGATHRAGFKEVSLESAALSVVCDVDDGAYGAADKVAAYSSWLDLMKGEMLAPAGEGGGWFPESWQSTLTLPVDRTWASASPGRTVSDEGAKGEGGDDLPALQLRGGALLLGQTAPMHTHTATVLLDDAPVPAFAVDAAVLAAAAVHDLSGRSRVRNVRQGAVSLVVPGMSTAAEVAHAAEVLGCIEEELGLPNATLRLGVWDGARGGSLLPLEEWQRAAGGRLFALDAERARSADSVSNISITLDTLAGWQRMREGAGGADNAEPESA
;
A
#
# COMPACT_ATOMS: atom_id res chain seq x y z
N MET A 1 49.98 -33.66 -1.84
CA MET A 1 48.61 -33.82 -2.39
C MET A 1 47.77 -32.71 -1.76
N LEU A 2 47.24 -31.69 -2.42
CA LEU A 2 47.05 -31.32 -3.83
C LEU A 2 47.20 -29.79 -3.90
N THR A 3 47.81 -29.31 -4.97
CA THR A 3 48.17 -27.92 -5.25
C THR A 3 47.03 -27.10 -5.85
N ARG A 4 47.02 -25.81 -5.53
CA ARG A 4 46.20 -24.72 -6.11
C ARG A 4 46.17 -24.74 -7.64
N GLY A 5 45.00 -24.47 -8.22
CA GLY A 5 44.82 -24.18 -9.65
C GLY A 5 43.76 -23.10 -9.86
N ALA A 6 44.22 -21.89 -10.20
CA ALA A 6 43.38 -20.81 -10.71
C ALA A 6 43.00 -21.12 -12.18
N ALA A 7 41.73 -20.95 -12.53
CA ALA A 7 41.27 -21.02 -13.93
C ALA A 7 40.49 -19.76 -14.29
N ARG A 8 41.08 -19.00 -15.21
CA ARG A 8 40.55 -17.80 -15.86
C ARG A 8 39.27 -18.09 -16.63
N ALA A 9 38.31 -17.17 -16.56
CA ALA A 9 37.20 -17.05 -17.49
C ALA A 9 37.72 -16.86 -18.93
N ARG A 10 37.18 -17.64 -19.89
CA ARG A 10 37.30 -17.38 -21.32
C ARG A 10 35.91 -17.13 -21.88
N SER A 11 35.77 -16.01 -22.57
CA SER A 11 34.69 -15.69 -23.50
C SER A 11 34.67 -16.70 -24.66
N SER A 12 33.51 -17.26 -25.00
CA SER A 12 33.30 -17.95 -26.28
C SER A 12 32.08 -17.36 -26.98
N ALA A 13 32.37 -16.53 -27.99
CA ALA A 13 31.43 -16.16 -29.03
C ALA A 13 31.11 -17.37 -29.93
N GLY A 14 29.87 -17.43 -30.41
CA GLY A 14 29.50 -18.06 -31.69
C GLY A 14 29.41 -19.58 -31.73
N ALA A 15 28.21 -20.12 -31.52
CA ALA A 15 27.76 -21.33 -32.20
C ALA A 15 26.25 -21.23 -32.43
N GLY A 16 25.86 -20.98 -33.68
CA GLY A 16 24.48 -20.90 -34.11
C GLY A 16 23.75 -22.23 -33.87
N ARG A 17 22.60 -22.15 -33.21
CA ARG A 17 21.59 -23.21 -33.22
C ARG A 17 20.47 -22.75 -34.14
N ASP A 18 20.27 -23.52 -35.21
CA ASP A 18 19.14 -23.37 -36.13
C ASP A 18 17.81 -23.39 -35.38
N LEU A 19 17.09 -22.26 -35.43
CA LEU A 19 15.68 -22.18 -35.06
C LEU A 19 14.86 -22.91 -36.14
N PRO A 20 13.91 -23.78 -35.78
CA PRO A 20 13.06 -24.44 -36.77
C PRO A 20 12.19 -23.37 -37.47
N ARG A 21 12.32 -23.30 -38.80
CA ARG A 21 11.46 -22.46 -39.65
C ARG A 21 10.01 -22.94 -39.51
N LEU A 22 9.17 -22.16 -38.81
CA LEU A 22 7.72 -22.36 -38.79
C LEU A 22 7.17 -22.13 -40.20
N GLY A 23 6.64 -23.19 -40.81
CA GLY A 23 5.87 -23.10 -42.06
C GLY A 23 4.55 -22.34 -41.87
N PRO A 24 3.85 -21.98 -42.96
CA PRO A 24 2.67 -21.13 -42.90
C PRO A 24 1.58 -21.78 -42.05
N CYS A 25 1.11 -21.04 -41.03
CA CYS A 25 0.06 -21.45 -40.11
C CYS A 25 -1.19 -21.94 -40.86
N THR A 26 -1.44 -23.24 -40.81
CA THR A 26 -2.76 -23.79 -41.14
C THR A 26 -3.71 -23.41 -40.01
N ARG A 27 -4.79 -22.68 -40.35
CA ARG A 27 -5.89 -22.31 -39.45
C ARG A 27 -6.38 -23.54 -38.67
N ARG A 28 -5.92 -23.72 -37.43
CA ARG A 28 -6.60 -24.60 -36.48
C ARG A 28 -7.94 -23.94 -36.15
N ARG A 29 -9.03 -24.66 -36.43
CA ARG A 29 -10.37 -24.27 -36.01
C ARG A 29 -10.41 -24.26 -34.47
N HIS A 30 -10.36 -23.09 -33.85
CA HIS A 30 -10.74 -22.92 -32.46
C HIS A 30 -12.25 -23.13 -32.36
N SER A 31 -12.70 -24.21 -31.70
CA SER A 31 -14.10 -24.41 -31.36
C SER A 31 -14.52 -23.31 -30.37
N SER A 32 -15.66 -22.66 -30.65
CA SER A 32 -16.16 -21.43 -30.02
C SER A 32 -16.20 -21.45 -28.47
N THR A 33 -15.23 -20.80 -27.82
CA THR A 33 -15.27 -20.47 -26.38
C THR A 33 -16.01 -19.17 -26.09
N LEU A 34 -16.19 -18.31 -27.09
CA LEU A 34 -16.94 -17.07 -26.98
C LEU A 34 -18.45 -17.35 -26.92
N VAL A 35 -19.12 -16.62 -26.03
CA VAL A 35 -20.57 -16.66 -25.83
C VAL A 35 -21.11 -15.22 -25.81
N PRO A 36 -22.35 -14.99 -26.24
CA PRO A 36 -22.94 -13.65 -26.17
C PRO A 36 -23.06 -13.18 -24.73
N ALA A 37 -22.71 -11.92 -24.48
CA ALA A 37 -22.96 -11.23 -23.22
C ALA A 37 -24.43 -10.80 -23.10
N ALA A 38 -24.88 -10.50 -21.88
CA ALA A 38 -26.18 -9.86 -21.69
C ALA A 38 -26.19 -8.49 -22.41
N GLY A 39 -27.32 -8.11 -23.02
CA GLY A 39 -27.40 -6.93 -23.88
C GLY A 39 -26.90 -7.13 -25.33
N GLY A 40 -26.30 -8.29 -25.67
CA GLY A 40 -26.14 -8.78 -27.04
C GLY A 40 -25.07 -8.14 -27.92
N ALA A 41 -24.44 -7.04 -27.51
CA ALA A 41 -23.42 -6.35 -28.32
C ALA A 41 -22.02 -7.00 -28.24
N LEU A 42 -21.73 -7.74 -27.16
CA LEU A 42 -20.41 -8.34 -26.93
C LEU A 42 -20.42 -9.86 -27.07
N SER A 43 -19.33 -10.40 -27.61
CA SER A 43 -19.00 -11.83 -27.54
C SER A 43 -17.82 -12.02 -26.58
N VAL A 44 -18.00 -12.81 -25.53
CA VAL A 44 -17.07 -12.89 -24.39
C VAL A 44 -16.63 -14.32 -24.14
N ASP A 45 -15.36 -14.53 -23.77
CA ASP A 45 -14.90 -15.85 -23.35
C ASP A 45 -15.74 -16.37 -22.17
N ARG A 46 -16.24 -17.61 -22.30
CA ARG A 46 -17.14 -18.21 -21.31
C ARG A 46 -16.56 -18.20 -19.89
N ARG A 47 -15.24 -18.32 -19.73
CA ARG A 47 -14.61 -18.31 -18.40
C ARG A 47 -14.69 -16.94 -17.76
N LEU A 48 -14.37 -15.89 -18.53
CA LEU A 48 -14.48 -14.51 -18.08
C LEU A 48 -15.94 -14.15 -17.77
N LYS A 49 -16.88 -14.49 -18.67
CA LYS A 49 -18.31 -14.27 -18.43
C LYS A 49 -18.77 -14.95 -17.15
N SER A 50 -18.40 -16.23 -16.95
CA SER A 50 -18.76 -16.97 -15.76
C SER A 50 -18.19 -16.36 -14.47
N LEU A 51 -16.94 -15.87 -14.49
CA LEU A 51 -16.36 -15.20 -13.34
C LEU A 51 -17.13 -13.92 -13.00
N VAL A 52 -17.39 -13.08 -14.01
CA VAL A 52 -18.07 -11.79 -13.83
C VAL A 52 -19.47 -12.01 -13.28
N ASP A 53 -20.30 -12.78 -13.97
CA ASP A 53 -21.71 -12.93 -13.62
C ASP A 53 -21.90 -13.67 -12.28
N ALA A 54 -21.19 -14.79 -12.10
CA ALA A 54 -21.43 -15.66 -10.95
C ALA A 54 -20.70 -15.23 -9.68
N THR A 55 -19.61 -14.47 -9.80
CA THR A 55 -18.68 -14.21 -8.68
C THR A 55 -18.41 -12.73 -8.44
N VAL A 56 -18.09 -11.95 -9.48
CA VAL A 56 -17.76 -10.51 -9.34
C VAL A 56 -19.02 -9.70 -9.03
N LEU A 57 -20.06 -9.84 -9.86
CA LEU A 57 -21.31 -9.10 -9.71
C LEU A 57 -22.17 -9.63 -8.56
N ARG A 58 -21.95 -10.88 -8.15
CA ARG A 58 -22.74 -11.49 -7.08
C ARG A 58 -22.55 -10.75 -5.76
N GLY A 59 -23.62 -10.09 -5.32
CA GLY A 59 -23.63 -9.29 -4.11
C GLY A 59 -23.45 -7.80 -4.38
N THR A 60 -23.03 -7.36 -5.56
CA THR A 60 -23.03 -5.91 -5.86
C THR A 60 -24.45 -5.43 -6.21
N HIS A 61 -24.64 -4.12 -6.37
CA HIS A 61 -25.89 -3.55 -6.90
C HIS A 61 -25.97 -3.62 -8.44
N ILE A 62 -24.91 -4.10 -9.10
CA ILE A 62 -24.76 -4.05 -10.56
C ILE A 62 -25.40 -5.29 -11.18
N GLY A 63 -26.32 -5.10 -12.12
CA GLY A 63 -26.91 -6.19 -12.91
C GLY A 63 -26.01 -6.66 -14.05
N GLU A 64 -26.16 -7.92 -14.51
CA GLU A 64 -25.40 -8.45 -15.64
C GLU A 64 -25.57 -7.61 -16.91
N GLU A 65 -26.82 -7.29 -17.29
CA GLU A 65 -27.10 -6.48 -18.48
C GLU A 65 -26.49 -5.07 -18.37
N GLN A 66 -26.59 -4.46 -17.19
CA GLN A 66 -25.98 -3.16 -16.89
C GLN A 66 -24.46 -3.20 -17.07
N PHE A 67 -23.79 -4.19 -16.48
CA PHE A 67 -22.33 -4.34 -16.59
C PHE A 67 -21.88 -4.51 -18.05
N TRP A 68 -22.49 -5.45 -18.77
CA TRP A 68 -22.06 -5.79 -20.14
C TRP A 68 -22.40 -4.68 -21.15
N ALA A 69 -23.57 -4.03 -21.01
CA ALA A 69 -23.91 -2.86 -21.82
C ALA A 69 -22.98 -1.68 -21.53
N GLY A 70 -22.64 -1.47 -20.26
CA GLY A 70 -21.68 -0.44 -19.84
C GLY A 70 -20.29 -0.67 -20.43
N LEU A 71 -19.77 -1.90 -20.35
CA LEU A 71 -18.50 -2.26 -20.98
C LEU A 71 -18.54 -2.06 -22.50
N SER A 72 -19.66 -2.39 -23.15
CA SER A 72 -19.83 -2.15 -24.59
C SER A 72 -19.73 -0.66 -24.94
N LYS A 73 -20.34 0.22 -24.14
CA LYS A 73 -20.26 1.67 -24.33
C LYS A 73 -18.85 2.19 -24.11
N ALA A 74 -18.19 1.76 -23.02
CA ALA A 74 -16.81 2.14 -22.73
C ALA A 74 -15.84 1.68 -23.84
N ALA A 75 -15.97 0.45 -24.34
CA ALA A 75 -15.18 -0.05 -25.45
C ALA A 75 -15.46 0.68 -26.78
N ALA A 76 -16.68 1.20 -26.97
CA ALA A 76 -17.06 1.97 -28.16
C ALA A 76 -16.47 3.39 -28.19
N LEU A 77 -15.95 3.90 -27.07
CA LEU A 77 -15.24 5.19 -27.03
C LEU A 77 -13.92 5.15 -27.82
N PHE A 78 -13.36 3.97 -28.04
CA PHE A 78 -12.16 3.79 -28.84
C PHE A 78 -12.53 3.75 -30.33
N PRO A 79 -11.93 4.63 -31.17
CA PRO A 79 -12.22 4.67 -32.60
C PRO A 79 -12.05 3.29 -33.24
N VAL A 80 -12.91 2.95 -34.20
CA VAL A 80 -12.82 1.68 -34.96
C VAL A 80 -11.45 1.54 -35.63
N GLU A 81 -10.83 2.65 -36.06
CA GLU A 81 -9.50 2.69 -36.68
C GLU A 81 -8.35 2.37 -35.72
N GLN A 82 -8.54 2.57 -34.40
CA GLN A 82 -7.55 2.19 -33.38
C GLN A 82 -7.59 0.71 -33.01
N ARG A 83 -8.62 -0.03 -33.45
CA ARG A 83 -8.76 -1.49 -33.20
C ARG A 83 -7.74 -2.33 -33.97
N GLU A 84 -7.03 -1.73 -34.95
CA GLU A 84 -5.93 -2.36 -35.70
C GLU A 84 -4.63 -1.53 -35.61
N GLY A 85 -3.88 -1.67 -34.51
CA GLY A 85 -2.42 -1.53 -34.49
C GLY A 85 -1.75 -0.20 -34.90
N SER A 86 -2.46 0.94 -34.96
CA SER A 86 -1.84 2.27 -35.22
C SER A 86 -1.82 3.17 -33.98
N PRO A 87 -0.70 3.88 -33.69
CA PRO A 87 -0.68 4.90 -32.66
C PRO A 87 -1.10 6.25 -33.25
N ALA A 88 -2.24 6.79 -32.79
CA ALA A 88 -2.48 8.23 -32.62
C ALA A 88 -3.87 8.45 -32.00
N VAL A 89 -3.90 8.86 -30.73
CA VAL A 89 -5.09 9.46 -30.12
C VAL A 89 -5.16 10.92 -30.58
N SER A 90 -6.04 11.21 -31.55
CA SER A 90 -6.47 12.58 -31.83
C SER A 90 -7.77 12.82 -31.05
N ALA A 91 -7.66 13.16 -29.77
CA ALA A 91 -8.83 13.57 -28.98
C ALA A 91 -8.82 15.09 -28.78
N ALA A 92 -9.93 15.73 -29.16
CA ALA A 92 -10.23 17.09 -28.71
C ALA A 92 -10.32 17.10 -27.18
N ALA A 93 -9.85 18.17 -26.55
CA ALA A 93 -9.85 18.30 -25.09
C ALA A 93 -11.26 18.07 -24.53
N PRO A 94 -11.44 17.18 -23.54
CA PRO A 94 -12.75 16.91 -22.97
C PRO A 94 -13.29 18.14 -22.25
N ALA A 95 -14.61 18.27 -22.22
CA ALA A 95 -15.27 19.25 -21.36
C ALA A 95 -14.92 18.94 -19.89
N MET A 96 -14.53 19.98 -19.14
CA MET A 96 -14.19 19.93 -17.72
C MET A 96 -15.19 19.08 -16.93
N VAL A 97 -14.78 17.88 -16.53
CA VAL A 97 -15.52 17.06 -15.56
C VAL A 97 -15.33 17.72 -14.19
N GLY A 98 -16.43 18.06 -13.54
CA GLY A 98 -16.43 18.75 -12.24
C GLY A 98 -15.58 18.02 -11.20
N ALA A 99 -14.79 18.78 -10.43
CA ALA A 99 -13.88 18.23 -9.43
C ALA A 99 -14.66 17.56 -8.29
N GLY A 100 -14.79 16.23 -8.33
CA GLY A 100 -15.25 15.43 -7.20
C GLY A 100 -14.21 15.39 -6.08
N THR A 101 -14.63 15.67 -4.84
CA THR A 101 -13.83 15.84 -3.62
C THR A 101 -13.37 14.52 -2.95
N VAL A 102 -13.41 13.38 -3.66
CA VAL A 102 -13.04 12.07 -3.11
C VAL A 102 -11.51 11.94 -3.03
N THR A 103 -10.86 12.53 -2.03
CA THR A 103 -9.40 12.38 -1.86
C THR A 103 -9.04 11.00 -1.30
N CYS A 104 -7.75 10.68 -1.18
CA CYS A 104 -7.25 9.61 -0.32
C CYS A 104 -6.09 10.25 0.48
N ALA A 105 -6.07 10.13 1.81
CA ALA A 105 -5.06 10.79 2.63
C ALA A 105 -3.63 10.32 2.30
N GLU A 106 -3.48 9.07 1.87
CA GLU A 106 -2.20 8.49 1.45
C GLU A 106 -1.59 9.18 0.22
N TYR A 107 -2.40 9.80 -0.65
CA TYR A 107 -1.87 10.60 -1.76
C TYR A 107 -1.20 11.90 -1.30
N ALA A 108 -1.47 12.36 -0.08
CA ALA A 108 -0.91 13.58 0.48
C ALA A 108 0.40 13.34 1.24
N LEU A 109 0.81 12.08 1.45
CA LEU A 109 2.10 11.77 2.06
C LEU A 109 3.23 12.07 1.06
N PRO A 110 4.23 12.89 1.44
CA PRO A 110 5.25 13.35 0.51
C PRO A 110 6.18 12.24 0.00
N CYS A 111 6.21 11.08 0.67
CA CYS A 111 7.13 10.00 0.32
C CYS A 111 6.75 8.64 0.96
N GLY A 112 6.92 7.58 0.19
CA GLY A 112 7.03 6.20 0.70
C GLY A 112 7.27 5.21 -0.44
N PRO A 113 7.80 4.01 -0.16
CA PRO A 113 8.09 3.04 -1.19
C PRO A 113 6.81 2.53 -1.88
N LEU A 114 6.92 2.39 -3.19
CA LEU A 114 5.92 1.79 -4.06
C LEU A 114 6.38 0.40 -4.47
N VAL A 115 5.56 -0.62 -4.24
CA VAL A 115 5.87 -2.00 -4.64
C VAL A 115 4.97 -2.41 -5.79
N LEU A 116 5.55 -2.87 -6.89
CA LEU A 116 4.85 -3.46 -8.02
C LEU A 116 4.83 -4.99 -7.87
N CYS A 117 3.64 -5.58 -7.86
CA CYS A 117 3.45 -7.02 -7.66
C CYS A 117 2.56 -7.59 -8.76
N PRO A 118 2.97 -8.70 -9.42
CA PRO A 118 2.05 -9.52 -10.19
C PRO A 118 0.93 -10.01 -9.26
N ILE A 119 -0.33 -9.73 -9.60
CA ILE A 119 -1.44 -10.02 -8.68
C ILE A 119 -1.68 -11.52 -8.45
N VAL A 120 -1.18 -12.36 -9.35
CA VAL A 120 -1.33 -13.82 -9.31
C VAL A 120 -0.37 -14.47 -8.31
N ASP A 121 0.68 -13.78 -7.85
CA ASP A 121 1.49 -14.24 -6.73
C ASP A 121 0.94 -13.71 -5.40
N SER A 122 -0.08 -14.38 -4.88
CA SER A 122 -0.73 -14.02 -3.62
C SER A 122 0.23 -13.97 -2.43
N ARG A 123 1.34 -14.72 -2.46
CA ARG A 123 2.30 -14.76 -1.35
C ARG A 123 3.15 -13.50 -1.34
N SER A 124 3.76 -13.16 -2.46
CA SER A 124 4.55 -11.93 -2.58
C SER A 124 3.67 -10.70 -2.40
N LEU A 125 2.43 -10.75 -2.90
CA LEU A 125 1.45 -9.69 -2.71
C LEU A 125 1.11 -9.49 -1.23
N LEU A 126 0.70 -10.54 -0.51
CA LEU A 126 0.38 -10.40 0.92
C LEU A 126 1.58 -9.97 1.76
N ARG A 127 2.81 -10.34 1.39
CA ARG A 127 4.03 -9.81 2.04
C ARG A 127 4.16 -8.31 1.81
N ALA A 128 4.06 -7.86 0.58
CA ALA A 128 4.13 -6.44 0.23
C ALA A 128 3.04 -5.62 0.94
N VAL A 129 1.81 -6.13 1.02
CA VAL A 129 0.70 -5.45 1.71
C VAL A 129 0.95 -5.36 3.22
N ASN A 130 1.42 -6.45 3.84
CA ASN A 130 1.76 -6.49 5.27
C ASN A 130 3.00 -5.64 5.60
N ALA A 131 3.82 -5.30 4.61
CA ALA A 131 5.00 -4.48 4.80
C ALA A 131 4.70 -3.01 5.06
N ARG A 132 3.44 -2.55 5.19
CA ARG A 132 3.18 -1.18 5.68
C ARG A 132 3.81 -0.95 7.06
N TRP A 133 3.80 -1.97 7.91
CA TRP A 133 4.48 -1.97 9.21
C TRP A 133 5.63 -2.96 9.17
N GLY A 134 6.86 -2.45 9.17
CA GLY A 134 8.07 -3.26 9.09
C GLY A 134 8.87 -3.23 10.41
N SER A 135 9.36 -4.39 10.85
CA SER A 135 10.25 -4.47 12.01
C SER A 135 11.62 -3.85 11.70
N LEU A 136 11.98 -2.82 12.45
CA LEU A 136 13.32 -2.23 12.42
C LEU A 136 14.35 -3.16 13.05
N LEU A 137 13.96 -3.98 14.03
CA LEU A 137 14.85 -4.96 14.64
C LEU A 137 15.25 -6.03 13.62
N ASP A 138 14.28 -6.66 12.95
CA ASP A 138 14.55 -7.65 11.91
C ASP A 138 15.37 -7.05 10.76
N ALA A 139 15.04 -5.80 10.37
CA ALA A 139 15.76 -5.11 9.32
C ALA A 139 17.22 -4.84 9.70
N ALA A 140 17.46 -4.34 10.92
CA ALA A 140 18.80 -4.05 11.42
C ALA A 140 19.62 -5.33 11.64
N SER A 141 19.01 -6.39 12.17
CA SER A 141 19.67 -7.70 12.33
C SER A 141 20.05 -8.32 10.98
N ALA A 142 19.25 -8.12 9.93
CA ALA A 142 19.56 -8.62 8.59
C ALA A 142 20.71 -7.85 7.92
N THR A 143 20.83 -6.53 8.15
CA THR A 143 21.97 -5.74 7.67
C THR A 143 23.25 -6.00 8.45
N ASN A 144 23.10 -6.22 9.76
CA ASN A 144 24.21 -6.47 10.68
C ASN A 144 24.40 -7.96 10.95
N ALA A 145 24.03 -8.86 10.02
CA ALA A 145 24.22 -10.30 10.20
C ALA A 145 25.65 -10.59 10.68
N ALA A 146 25.74 -11.01 11.95
CA ALA A 146 26.75 -10.61 12.92
C ALA A 146 28.22 -10.70 12.47
N GLU A 147 28.97 -9.61 12.67
CA GLU A 147 30.45 -9.66 12.71
C GLU A 147 30.96 -10.40 13.97
N ASP A 148 30.14 -10.48 15.04
CA ASP A 148 30.44 -11.20 16.27
C ASP A 148 29.53 -12.44 16.44
N PRO A 149 30.04 -13.66 16.30
CA PRO A 149 29.26 -14.90 16.44
C PRO A 149 28.78 -15.19 17.88
N SER A 150 29.11 -14.34 18.87
CA SER A 150 28.63 -14.44 20.26
C SER A 150 27.46 -13.51 20.59
N ASP A 151 27.18 -12.52 19.76
CA ASP A 151 25.95 -11.70 19.82
C ASP A 151 24.86 -12.44 19.05
N ASP A 152 23.67 -12.59 19.66
CA ASP A 152 22.51 -13.16 18.96
C ASP A 152 21.90 -12.17 17.94
N GLY A 153 22.56 -11.02 17.76
CA GLY A 153 22.27 -10.00 16.76
C GLY A 153 21.29 -8.94 17.24
N HIS A 154 20.72 -9.08 18.44
CA HIS A 154 19.75 -8.13 18.98
C HIS A 154 20.44 -6.86 19.52
N GLY A 155 21.65 -6.96 20.09
CA GLY A 155 22.36 -5.79 20.64
C GLY A 155 22.64 -4.72 19.59
N ALA A 156 23.23 -5.11 18.46
CA ALA A 156 23.46 -4.23 17.32
C ALA A 156 22.16 -3.69 16.69
N ALA A 157 21.11 -4.51 16.63
CA ALA A 157 19.80 -4.11 16.11
C ALA A 157 19.12 -3.06 16.99
N PHE A 158 19.16 -3.24 18.31
CA PHE A 158 18.67 -2.24 19.26
C PHE A 158 19.46 -0.94 19.15
N GLY A 159 20.79 -1.00 19.04
CA GLY A 159 21.63 0.19 18.86
C GLY A 159 21.24 1.01 17.61
N ALA A 160 20.94 0.34 16.49
CA ALA A 160 20.46 1.01 15.29
C ALA A 160 19.07 1.65 15.50
N CYS A 161 18.15 0.96 16.18
CA CYS A 161 16.84 1.50 16.52
C CYS A 161 16.94 2.70 17.46
N HIS A 162 17.80 2.63 18.48
CA HIS A 162 18.03 3.74 19.42
C HIS A 162 18.62 4.95 18.72
N ALA A 163 19.59 4.76 17.82
CA ALA A 163 20.17 5.85 17.04
C ALA A 163 19.12 6.56 16.18
N LEU A 164 18.21 5.79 15.55
CA LEU A 164 17.10 6.35 14.80
C LEU A 164 16.16 7.14 15.71
N LEU A 165 15.75 6.56 16.84
CA LEU A 165 14.87 7.22 17.81
C LEU A 165 15.49 8.50 18.40
N ASP A 166 16.80 8.49 18.69
CA ASP A 166 17.54 9.68 19.14
C ASP A 166 17.50 10.81 18.11
N GLU A 167 17.47 10.46 16.82
CA GLU A 167 17.43 11.43 15.72
C GLU A 167 16.02 11.99 15.49
N VAL A 168 14.99 11.15 15.57
CA VAL A 168 13.67 11.44 15.00
C VAL A 168 12.60 11.67 16.07
N CYS A 169 12.81 11.13 17.26
CA CYS A 169 11.97 11.31 18.45
C CYS A 169 12.87 11.54 19.69
N PRO A 170 13.75 12.56 19.67
CA PRO A 170 14.79 12.74 20.69
C PRO A 170 14.20 12.87 22.10
N LEU A 171 14.93 12.35 23.10
CA LEU A 171 14.63 12.60 24.51
C LEU A 171 15.33 13.88 25.00
N LYS A 172 14.69 14.57 25.93
CA LYS A 172 15.24 15.78 26.56
C LYS A 172 16.36 15.40 27.54
N GLY A 173 17.61 15.55 27.09
CA GLY A 173 18.80 15.37 27.93
C GLY A 173 19.16 13.90 28.23
N ALA A 174 18.63 12.96 27.44
CA ALA A 174 18.91 11.53 27.55
C ALA A 174 18.91 10.89 26.16
N ARG A 175 19.33 9.62 26.10
CA ARG A 175 19.33 8.79 24.88
C ARG A 175 18.43 7.57 25.04
N TRP A 176 17.95 7.02 23.92
CA TRP A 176 17.06 5.86 23.93
C TRP A 176 17.74 4.57 24.42
N ASP A 177 19.07 4.46 24.32
CA ASP A 177 19.87 3.34 24.85
C ASP A 177 19.93 3.30 26.39
N GLN A 178 19.66 4.44 27.05
CA GLN A 178 19.63 4.59 28.50
C GLN A 178 18.28 4.23 29.11
N VAL A 179 17.26 3.99 28.30
CA VAL A 179 15.88 3.81 28.76
C VAL A 179 15.70 2.49 29.49
N THR A 180 15.03 2.55 30.64
CA THR A 180 14.73 1.41 31.51
C THR A 180 13.23 1.17 31.68
N ALA A 181 12.39 2.17 31.47
CA ALA A 181 10.93 2.01 31.48
C ALA A 181 10.22 3.09 30.67
N LEU A 182 9.09 2.71 30.07
CA LEU A 182 8.13 3.61 29.43
C LEU A 182 6.81 3.53 30.19
N THR A 183 6.21 4.67 30.49
CA THR A 183 4.91 4.74 31.17
C THR A 183 4.11 5.91 30.61
N ILE A 184 2.80 5.75 30.48
CA ILE A 184 1.90 6.84 30.09
C ILE A 184 1.34 7.49 31.35
N GLU A 185 1.27 8.82 31.39
CA GLU A 185 0.69 9.57 32.51
C GLU A 185 -0.19 10.71 31.99
N PRO A 186 -1.13 11.24 32.80
CA PRO A 186 -1.85 12.46 32.46
C PRO A 186 -0.89 13.64 32.34
N ALA A 187 -1.10 14.52 31.36
CA ALA A 187 -0.35 15.76 31.26
C ALA A 187 -0.83 16.76 32.33
N ASP A 188 0.02 17.13 33.30
CA ASP A 188 -0.37 18.06 34.36
C ASP A 188 -0.83 19.42 33.83
N THR A 189 -1.88 19.95 34.45
CA THR A 189 -2.48 21.25 34.12
C THR A 189 -1.67 22.46 34.62
N GLU A 190 -0.74 22.30 35.57
CA GLU A 190 -0.10 23.44 36.27
C GLU A 190 1.33 23.84 35.82
N GLY A 191 1.82 23.31 34.70
CA GLY A 191 2.99 23.89 34.03
C GLY A 191 4.31 23.18 34.30
N ALA A 192 4.59 22.21 33.44
CA ALA A 192 5.91 21.65 33.08
C ALA A 192 5.73 20.63 31.93
N TRP A 193 4.50 20.13 31.79
CA TRP A 193 4.06 19.01 30.96
C TRP A 193 3.26 19.40 29.69
N ARG A 194 3.12 20.69 29.40
CA ARG A 194 2.30 21.19 28.29
C ARG A 194 3.08 21.27 26.99
N ALA A 195 3.26 20.14 26.33
CA ALA A 195 3.81 20.15 24.96
C ALA A 195 3.24 19.06 24.05
N GLY A 196 2.01 18.55 24.26
CA GLY A 196 1.51 17.59 23.26
C GLY A 196 0.09 17.05 23.35
N GLY A 197 -0.55 16.98 24.52
CA GLY A 197 -1.83 16.29 24.63
C GLY A 197 -2.39 16.14 26.05
N THR A 198 -3.43 15.32 26.18
CA THR A 198 -4.01 14.90 27.47
C THR A 198 -3.12 13.90 28.21
N TYR A 199 -2.30 13.16 27.46
CA TYR A 199 -1.35 12.19 28.00
C TYR A 199 0.08 12.52 27.56
N ALA A 200 1.04 12.13 28.40
CA ALA A 200 2.47 12.29 28.15
C ALA A 200 3.23 10.97 28.36
N LEU A 201 4.32 10.81 27.61
CA LEU A 201 5.25 9.69 27.79
C LEU A 201 6.22 10.03 28.92
N ARG A 202 6.24 9.22 29.97
CA ARG A 202 7.24 9.21 31.04
C ARG A 202 8.31 8.17 30.71
N VAL A 203 9.55 8.60 30.67
CA VAL A 203 10.70 7.76 30.34
C VAL A 203 11.65 7.72 31.54
N GLU A 204 11.89 6.52 32.08
CA GLU A 204 12.92 6.33 33.09
C GLU A 204 14.23 5.91 32.45
N THR A 205 15.35 6.40 32.98
CA THR A 205 16.69 6.08 32.50
C THR A 205 17.53 5.35 33.55
N GLU A 206 18.61 4.71 33.12
CA GLU A 206 19.49 3.91 33.98
C GLU A 206 20.12 4.68 35.16
N ASN A 207 20.23 6.00 35.06
CA ASN A 207 20.72 6.88 36.12
C ASN A 207 19.62 7.31 37.11
N GLY A 208 18.41 6.77 36.98
CA GLY A 208 17.24 7.11 37.79
C GLY A 208 16.58 8.43 37.43
N ALA A 209 17.01 9.11 36.36
CA ALA A 209 16.34 10.30 35.87
C ALA A 209 15.01 9.95 35.20
N VAL A 210 14.07 10.89 35.29
CA VAL A 210 12.79 10.83 34.58
C VAL A 210 12.81 11.91 33.52
N VAL A 211 12.81 11.49 32.27
CA VAL A 211 12.94 12.34 31.08
C VAL A 211 11.72 12.17 30.17
N ARG A 212 11.71 12.92 29.08
CA ARG A 212 10.57 13.10 28.18
C ARG A 212 11.03 13.21 26.75
N LEU A 213 10.08 13.09 25.82
CA LEU A 213 10.30 13.52 24.44
C LEU A 213 10.66 15.02 24.43
N LEU A 214 11.59 15.40 23.55
CA LEU A 214 11.96 16.78 23.30
C LEU A 214 10.76 17.56 22.76
N ASP A 215 10.00 16.93 21.87
CA ASP A 215 8.68 17.37 21.42
C ASP A 215 7.61 16.40 21.92
N GLY A 216 6.81 16.82 22.89
CA GLY A 216 5.75 16.00 23.48
C GLY A 216 4.62 15.67 22.51
N SER A 217 4.45 16.43 21.42
CA SER A 217 3.39 16.22 20.43
C SER A 217 3.66 15.01 19.54
N GLN A 218 4.88 14.48 19.59
CA GLN A 218 5.25 13.25 18.89
C GLN A 218 4.62 12.01 19.51
N LEU A 219 4.12 12.05 20.75
CA LEU A 219 3.30 10.94 21.26
C LEU A 219 1.94 10.98 20.58
N ALA A 220 1.71 10.07 19.63
CA ALA A 220 0.46 9.97 18.89
C ALA A 220 -0.58 9.12 19.63
N GLY A 221 -0.14 7.99 20.17
CA GLY A 221 -1.02 7.08 20.89
C GLY A 221 -0.28 5.99 21.65
N PHE A 222 -1.04 5.14 22.35
CA PHE A 222 -0.48 4.08 23.20
C PHE A 222 -1.45 2.90 23.38
N LYS A 223 -0.93 1.77 23.86
CA LYS A 223 -1.70 0.62 24.38
C LYS A 223 -1.18 0.27 25.78
N GLY A 224 -2.07 -0.04 26.71
CA GLY A 224 -1.76 -0.34 28.11
C GLY A 224 -2.27 0.71 29.10
N MET A 225 -1.97 0.53 30.39
CA MET A 225 -2.44 1.43 31.45
C MET A 225 -1.70 2.77 31.51
N VAL A 226 -2.44 3.75 32.03
CA VAL A 226 -1.93 5.06 32.45
C VAL A 226 -1.56 4.96 33.94
N ALA A 227 -0.44 5.56 34.34
CA ALA A 227 -0.01 5.68 35.73
C ALA A 227 -1.12 6.30 36.61
N ASP A 228 -1.21 5.84 37.85
CA ASP A 228 -2.21 6.19 38.88
C ASP A 228 -3.63 5.66 38.72
N GLY A 229 -3.88 4.79 37.74
CA GLY A 229 -5.07 3.92 37.74
C GLY A 229 -6.39 4.68 37.79
N ASP A 230 -6.48 5.86 37.16
CA ASP A 230 -7.73 6.60 37.06
C ASP A 230 -8.68 5.92 36.05
N GLU A 231 -9.20 4.78 36.49
CA GLU A 231 -10.28 4.02 35.86
C GLU A 231 -11.47 4.93 35.57
N ARG A 232 -11.65 6.00 36.35
CA ARG A 232 -12.75 6.97 36.23
C ARG A 232 -12.52 7.95 35.09
N ALA A 233 -11.29 8.45 34.89
CA ALA A 233 -10.93 9.27 33.74
C ALA A 233 -11.00 8.47 32.43
N LEU A 234 -10.51 7.22 32.41
CA LEU A 234 -10.64 6.34 31.24
C LEU A 234 -12.11 5.98 30.96
N ARG A 235 -12.91 5.58 31.97
CA ARG A 235 -14.35 5.32 31.80
C ARG A 235 -15.16 6.56 31.42
N SER A 236 -14.75 7.76 31.84
CA SER A 236 -15.41 9.04 31.49
C SER A 236 -15.04 9.53 30.10
N LEU A 237 -13.84 9.22 29.60
CA LEU A 237 -13.39 9.50 28.22
C LEU A 237 -13.97 8.50 27.20
N LEU A 238 -14.38 7.32 27.67
CA LEU A 238 -14.83 6.20 26.86
C LEU A 238 -16.34 5.95 27.03
N GLN A 239 -17.19 6.96 26.81
CA GLN A 239 -18.66 6.84 26.89
C GLN A 239 -19.29 5.74 25.99
N PHE A 240 -18.50 4.92 25.30
CA PHE A 240 -18.90 3.77 24.51
C PHE A 240 -18.34 2.46 25.08
N GLU A 241 -19.24 1.57 25.49
CA GLU A 241 -18.95 0.17 25.79
C GLU A 241 -18.50 -0.55 24.51
N CYS A 242 -17.18 -0.78 24.35
CA CYS A 242 -16.68 -1.70 23.34
C CYS A 242 -15.72 -2.70 23.99
N ALA A 243 -15.73 -3.96 23.52
CA ALA A 243 -14.95 -5.06 24.11
C ALA A 243 -13.42 -4.82 24.09
N VAL A 244 -12.93 -3.93 23.23
CA VAL A 244 -11.52 -3.51 23.18
C VAL A 244 -11.15 -2.68 24.42
N THR A 245 -12.09 -1.86 24.90
CA THR A 245 -11.91 -0.98 26.07
C THR A 245 -11.73 -1.76 27.38
N GLU A 246 -12.51 -2.82 27.61
CA GLU A 246 -12.35 -3.68 28.79
C GLU A 246 -11.02 -4.47 28.79
N ALA A 247 -10.49 -4.81 27.61
CA ALA A 247 -9.23 -5.52 27.49
C ALA A 247 -8.02 -4.59 27.76
N MET A 248 -8.08 -3.34 27.30
CA MET A 248 -7.00 -2.35 27.49
C MET A 248 -6.89 -1.87 28.94
N LEU A 249 -8.00 -1.82 29.68
CA LEU A 249 -8.07 -1.43 31.11
C LEU A 249 -7.50 -2.48 32.08
N ARG A 250 -7.23 -3.71 31.63
CA ARG A 250 -6.75 -4.82 32.49
C ARG A 250 -5.22 -4.96 32.54
N LEU A 251 -4.48 -4.03 31.94
CA LEU A 251 -3.04 -4.20 31.67
C LEU A 251 -2.17 -3.47 32.68
N GLU A 252 -1.48 -4.17 33.57
CA GLU A 252 -0.65 -3.55 34.63
C GLU A 252 0.54 -2.71 34.11
N GLU A 253 0.87 -2.76 32.81
CA GLU A 253 2.02 -2.09 32.20
C GLU A 253 1.69 -1.52 30.81
N THR A 254 2.47 -0.54 30.35
CA THR A 254 2.43 -0.03 28.97
C THR A 254 2.88 -1.13 28.00
N GLN A 255 2.05 -1.45 27.01
CA GLN A 255 2.32 -2.50 26.02
C GLN A 255 2.89 -1.96 24.71
N SER A 256 2.50 -0.75 24.31
CA SER A 256 3.09 -0.11 23.15
C SER A 256 2.94 1.40 23.19
N VAL A 257 3.90 2.12 22.61
CA VAL A 257 3.81 3.56 22.36
C VAL A 257 3.95 3.82 20.86
N LEU A 258 3.12 4.71 20.34
CA LEU A 258 3.11 5.14 18.95
C LEU A 258 3.63 6.58 18.88
N LEU A 259 4.69 6.78 18.11
CA LEU A 259 5.37 8.05 17.95
C LEU A 259 5.21 8.55 16.51
N SER A 260 4.81 9.82 16.33
CA SER A 260 4.84 10.50 15.03
C SER A 260 6.23 11.08 14.77
N THR A 261 6.77 10.81 13.58
CA THR A 261 8.01 11.44 13.13
C THR A 261 7.70 12.78 12.44
N PRO A 262 8.64 13.74 12.44
CA PRO A 262 8.46 15.02 11.73
C PRO A 262 8.14 14.88 10.23
N GLU A 263 8.53 13.77 9.61
CA GLU A 263 8.47 13.52 8.18
C GLU A 263 7.23 12.70 7.75
N GLY A 264 6.38 12.32 8.70
CA GLY A 264 5.06 11.73 8.44
C GLY A 264 4.86 10.31 8.99
N PRO A 265 5.76 9.34 8.73
CA PRO A 265 5.59 7.98 9.21
C PRO A 265 5.57 7.86 10.75
N HIS A 266 4.85 6.86 11.26
CA HIS A 266 4.87 6.55 12.69
C HIS A 266 5.89 5.46 13.04
N ILE A 267 6.38 5.48 14.28
CA ILE A 267 7.15 4.39 14.87
C ILE A 267 6.37 3.84 16.07
N GLU A 268 6.11 2.55 16.08
CA GLU A 268 5.56 1.85 17.25
C GLU A 268 6.66 1.10 17.98
N ILE A 269 6.76 1.32 19.29
CA ILE A 269 7.62 0.55 20.18
C ILE A 269 6.71 -0.37 21.00
N GLU A 270 6.80 -1.69 20.79
CA GLU A 270 6.12 -2.68 21.62
C GLU A 270 7.02 -3.09 22.80
N VAL A 271 6.42 -3.21 23.97
CA VAL A 271 7.09 -3.54 25.22
C VAL A 271 6.51 -4.83 25.80
N ASP A 272 7.36 -5.84 25.98
CA ASP A 272 7.03 -7.08 26.68
C ASP A 272 8.30 -7.73 27.23
N ARG A 273 8.53 -7.58 28.55
CA ARG A 273 9.69 -8.18 29.24
C ARG A 273 9.65 -9.71 29.32
N ARG A 274 8.50 -10.33 29.09
CA ARG A 274 8.34 -11.79 29.10
C ARG A 274 8.66 -12.38 27.72
N HIS A 275 8.63 -11.56 26.68
CA HIS A 275 9.04 -11.97 25.33
C HIS A 275 10.55 -12.22 25.28
N ARG A 276 10.97 -13.21 24.48
CA ARG A 276 12.39 -13.59 24.34
C ARG A 276 13.28 -12.41 23.96
N VAL A 277 12.81 -11.56 23.04
CA VAL A 277 13.52 -10.35 22.59
C VAL A 277 13.44 -9.24 23.64
N GLY A 278 12.26 -9.01 24.25
CA GLY A 278 12.12 -7.96 25.26
C GLY A 278 12.93 -8.24 26.52
N ALA A 279 13.12 -9.51 26.89
CA ALA A 279 13.94 -9.92 28.02
C ALA A 279 15.43 -9.54 27.88
N THR A 280 15.93 -9.30 26.66
CA THR A 280 17.31 -8.88 26.42
C THR A 280 17.47 -7.35 26.40
N HIS A 281 16.37 -6.60 26.36
CA HIS A 281 16.37 -5.13 26.38
C HIS A 281 16.03 -4.58 27.77
N ARG A 282 16.77 -3.56 28.26
CA ARG A 282 16.59 -2.98 29.61
C ARG A 282 15.15 -2.50 29.87
N ALA A 283 14.57 -1.83 28.88
CA ALA A 283 13.19 -1.34 28.93
C ALA A 283 12.12 -2.37 28.53
N GLY A 284 12.52 -3.58 28.11
CA GLY A 284 11.56 -4.59 27.63
C GLY A 284 11.13 -4.43 26.18
N PHE A 285 11.86 -3.71 25.33
CA PHE A 285 11.47 -3.52 23.92
C PHE A 285 11.44 -4.86 23.21
N LYS A 286 10.25 -5.29 22.84
CA LYS A 286 9.99 -6.54 22.12
C LYS A 286 10.11 -6.33 20.62
N GLU A 287 9.61 -5.21 20.11
CA GLU A 287 9.53 -4.88 18.70
C GLU A 287 9.61 -3.36 18.52
N VAL A 288 10.25 -2.91 17.45
CA VAL A 288 10.23 -1.51 17.01
C VAL A 288 9.80 -1.50 15.55
N SER A 289 8.55 -1.13 15.29
CA SER A 289 7.96 -1.15 13.95
C SER A 289 7.91 0.25 13.34
N LEU A 290 8.35 0.38 12.09
CA LEU A 290 8.20 1.59 11.28
C LEU A 290 6.98 1.45 10.38
N GLU A 291 6.03 2.37 10.50
CA GLU A 291 5.01 2.59 9.46
C GLU A 291 5.69 3.11 8.20
N SER A 292 5.13 2.83 7.02
CA SER A 292 5.53 3.34 5.70
C SER A 292 6.54 2.50 4.93
N ALA A 293 6.88 1.30 5.40
CA ALA A 293 7.72 0.41 4.61
C ALA A 293 7.09 0.20 3.20
N ALA A 294 5.83 -0.20 3.09
CA ALA A 294 5.08 -0.07 1.83
C ALA A 294 3.83 0.81 2.03
N LEU A 295 3.85 2.05 1.54
CA LEU A 295 2.64 2.89 1.58
C LEU A 295 1.60 2.42 0.57
N SER A 296 2.05 1.97 -0.59
CA SER A 296 1.16 1.53 -1.66
C SER A 296 1.75 0.34 -2.40
N VAL A 297 0.86 -0.57 -2.82
CA VAL A 297 1.19 -1.73 -3.64
C VAL A 297 0.39 -1.67 -4.92
N VAL A 298 1.09 -1.70 -6.05
CA VAL A 298 0.52 -1.79 -7.38
C VAL A 298 0.31 -3.25 -7.72
N CYS A 299 -0.95 -3.65 -7.83
CA CYS A 299 -1.40 -4.98 -8.19
C CYS A 299 -1.58 -5.06 -9.72
N ASP A 300 -0.61 -5.65 -10.41
CA ASP A 300 -0.63 -5.75 -11.87
C ASP A 300 -1.56 -6.89 -12.33
N VAL A 301 -2.62 -6.56 -13.07
CA VAL A 301 -3.56 -7.54 -13.64
C VAL A 301 -3.30 -7.83 -15.13
N ASP A 302 -2.24 -7.28 -15.70
CA ASP A 302 -1.82 -7.48 -17.08
C ASP A 302 -0.49 -8.24 -17.22
N ASP A 303 0.36 -8.24 -16.19
CA ASP A 303 1.67 -8.92 -16.24
C ASP A 303 1.54 -10.40 -16.59
N GLY A 304 1.99 -10.76 -17.80
CA GLY A 304 1.92 -12.11 -18.34
C GLY A 304 0.50 -12.61 -18.70
N ALA A 305 -0.54 -11.78 -18.55
CA ALA A 305 -1.94 -12.18 -18.67
C ALA A 305 -2.50 -12.02 -20.10
N TYR A 306 -2.03 -12.86 -21.03
CA TYR A 306 -2.38 -12.74 -22.45
C TYR A 306 -3.69 -13.42 -22.85
N GLY A 307 -4.20 -14.36 -22.02
CA GLY A 307 -5.38 -15.16 -22.31
C GLY A 307 -6.51 -15.02 -21.28
N ALA A 308 -7.69 -15.54 -21.63
CA ALA A 308 -8.86 -15.52 -20.74
C ALA A 308 -8.62 -16.25 -19.40
N ALA A 309 -7.80 -17.31 -19.40
CA ALA A 309 -7.46 -18.04 -18.18
C ALA A 309 -6.66 -17.18 -17.20
N ASP A 310 -5.66 -16.47 -17.72
CA ASP A 310 -4.75 -15.64 -16.93
C ASP A 310 -5.49 -14.42 -16.39
N LYS A 311 -6.30 -13.76 -17.21
CA LYS A 311 -7.17 -12.65 -16.78
C LYS A 311 -8.18 -13.10 -15.71
N VAL A 312 -8.78 -14.27 -15.85
CA VAL A 312 -9.68 -14.82 -14.82
C VAL A 312 -8.94 -15.04 -13.50
N ALA A 313 -7.72 -15.56 -13.52
CA ALA A 313 -6.91 -15.73 -12.31
C ALA A 313 -6.59 -14.36 -11.68
N ALA A 314 -6.14 -13.40 -12.48
CA ALA A 314 -5.80 -12.05 -12.02
C ALA A 314 -7.01 -11.33 -11.39
N TYR A 315 -8.16 -11.34 -12.06
CA TYR A 315 -9.40 -10.73 -11.55
C TYR A 315 -9.95 -11.45 -10.32
N SER A 316 -9.77 -12.77 -10.21
CA SER A 316 -10.15 -13.52 -9.00
C SER A 316 -9.30 -13.09 -7.81
N SER A 317 -7.98 -12.96 -7.99
CA SER A 317 -7.09 -12.41 -6.95
C SER A 317 -7.48 -10.99 -6.55
N TRP A 318 -7.80 -10.11 -7.50
CA TRP A 318 -8.28 -8.76 -7.18
C TRP A 318 -9.59 -8.78 -6.39
N LEU A 319 -10.53 -9.65 -6.76
CA LEU A 319 -11.79 -9.80 -6.06
C LEU A 319 -11.58 -10.28 -4.61
N ASP A 320 -10.66 -11.22 -4.39
CA ASP A 320 -10.33 -11.71 -3.04
C ASP A 320 -9.71 -10.60 -2.19
N LEU A 321 -8.89 -9.71 -2.77
CA LEU A 321 -8.41 -8.51 -2.09
C LEU A 321 -9.56 -7.56 -1.72
N MET A 322 -10.45 -7.26 -2.67
CA MET A 322 -11.58 -6.35 -2.45
C MET A 322 -12.66 -6.91 -1.51
N LYS A 323 -12.66 -8.21 -1.25
CA LYS A 323 -13.48 -8.85 -0.21
C LYS A 323 -12.76 -8.99 1.13
N GLY A 324 -11.45 -8.79 1.17
CA GLY A 324 -10.64 -9.03 2.35
C GLY A 324 -10.46 -10.52 2.66
N GLU A 325 -10.49 -11.39 1.63
CA GLU A 325 -10.51 -12.85 1.75
C GLU A 325 -9.23 -13.52 1.24
N MET A 326 -8.29 -12.75 0.70
CA MET A 326 -7.03 -13.32 0.19
C MET A 326 -6.20 -13.98 1.29
N LEU A 327 -5.74 -15.20 1.00
CA LEU A 327 -4.89 -16.02 1.84
C LEU A 327 -3.72 -16.57 1.01
N ALA A 328 -2.56 -16.74 1.62
CA ALA A 328 -1.42 -17.43 0.99
C ALA A 328 -0.59 -18.21 2.01
N PRO A 329 0.12 -19.27 1.61
CA PRO A 329 1.08 -19.92 2.48
C PRO A 329 2.26 -18.98 2.79
N ALA A 330 2.68 -18.88 4.05
CA ALA A 330 3.84 -18.06 4.43
C ALA A 330 5.17 -18.61 3.88
N GLY A 331 5.23 -19.92 3.60
CA GLY A 331 6.30 -20.58 2.84
C GLY A 331 6.34 -22.11 2.99
N GLU A 332 7.17 -22.75 2.15
CA GLU A 332 7.65 -24.11 2.42
C GLU A 332 8.66 -24.03 3.57
N GLY A 333 8.23 -24.32 4.80
CA GLY A 333 9.19 -24.73 5.82
C GLY A 333 9.96 -25.92 5.25
N GLY A 334 11.29 -25.84 5.23
CA GLY A 334 12.16 -26.91 4.71
C GLY A 334 11.60 -28.28 5.09
N GLY A 335 11.38 -29.12 4.07
CA GLY A 335 10.41 -30.20 4.10
C GLY A 335 10.41 -31.05 5.38
N TRP A 336 9.23 -31.15 6.02
CA TRP A 336 8.68 -32.25 6.84
C TRP A 336 7.50 -31.82 7.72
N PHE A 337 7.05 -30.56 7.67
CA PHE A 337 5.89 -30.12 8.46
C PHE A 337 4.56 -30.49 7.78
N PRO A 338 3.57 -31.04 8.52
CA PRO A 338 2.23 -31.27 7.99
C PRO A 338 1.57 -29.95 7.55
N GLU A 339 0.73 -30.01 6.52
CA GLU A 339 0.03 -28.85 5.92
C GLU A 339 -0.74 -28.01 6.95
N SER A 340 -1.22 -28.62 8.05
CA SER A 340 -1.89 -27.94 9.17
C SER A 340 -0.99 -27.05 10.04
N TRP A 341 0.33 -27.08 9.84
CA TRP A 341 1.33 -26.30 10.58
C TRP A 341 1.97 -25.21 9.73
N GLN A 342 1.57 -25.07 8.46
CA GLN A 342 2.01 -23.96 7.63
C GLN A 342 1.29 -22.69 8.07
N SER A 343 2.04 -21.65 8.45
CA SER A 343 1.44 -20.36 8.75
C SER A 343 0.80 -19.78 7.48
N THR A 344 -0.42 -19.27 7.62
CA THR A 344 -1.16 -18.61 6.54
C THR A 344 -0.97 -17.10 6.65
N LEU A 345 -0.53 -16.47 5.57
CA LEU A 345 -0.57 -15.02 5.42
C LEU A 345 -2.00 -14.58 5.14
N THR A 346 -2.42 -13.52 5.81
CA THR A 346 -3.71 -12.86 5.61
C THR A 346 -3.49 -11.37 5.34
N LEU A 347 -4.55 -10.68 4.91
CA LEU A 347 -4.54 -9.21 4.89
C LEU A 347 -4.46 -8.65 6.32
N PRO A 348 -3.69 -7.57 6.54
CA PRO A 348 -3.56 -6.96 7.86
C PRO A 348 -4.80 -6.14 8.20
N VAL A 349 -5.30 -6.30 9.42
CA VAL A 349 -6.36 -5.44 9.95
C VAL A 349 -5.81 -4.11 10.43
N ASP A 350 -6.67 -3.10 10.47
CA ASP A 350 -6.33 -1.79 11.00
C ASP A 350 -5.83 -1.86 12.44
N ARG A 351 -4.82 -1.04 12.73
CA ARG A 351 -4.18 -0.98 14.04
C ARG A 351 -4.77 0.17 14.82
N THR A 352 -5.08 -0.08 16.10
CA THR A 352 -5.80 0.87 16.96
C THR A 352 -5.01 1.12 18.25
N TRP A 353 -4.97 2.38 18.67
CA TRP A 353 -4.35 2.86 19.89
C TRP A 353 -5.29 3.81 20.64
N ALA A 354 -5.08 4.00 21.94
CA ALA A 354 -5.61 5.16 22.62
C ALA A 354 -4.88 6.41 22.13
N SER A 355 -5.61 7.47 21.79
CA SER A 355 -5.04 8.76 21.38
C SER A 355 -4.44 9.48 22.59
N ALA A 356 -3.25 10.05 22.40
CA ALA A 356 -2.62 10.89 23.41
C ALA A 356 -3.27 12.29 23.51
N SER A 357 -4.08 12.68 22.50
CA SER A 357 -4.73 13.99 22.37
C SER A 357 -6.19 13.86 21.91
N PRO A 358 -7.12 13.41 22.78
CA PRO A 358 -8.55 13.39 22.51
C PRO A 358 -9.03 14.82 22.13
N GLY A 359 -9.52 15.01 20.91
CA GLY A 359 -9.94 16.31 20.36
C GLY A 359 -9.07 16.83 19.19
N ARG A 360 -7.93 16.20 18.91
CA ARG A 360 -7.22 16.30 17.62
C ARG A 360 -7.37 14.95 16.93
N THR A 361 -8.41 14.77 16.12
CA THR A 361 -8.55 13.55 15.30
C THR A 361 -7.37 13.47 14.33
N VAL A 362 -6.39 12.62 14.63
CA VAL A 362 -5.40 12.13 13.66
C VAL A 362 -5.90 10.80 13.14
N SER A 363 -7.08 10.77 12.52
CA SER A 363 -7.42 9.64 11.66
C SER A 363 -6.89 9.97 10.26
N ASP A 364 -6.35 8.97 9.53
CA ASP A 364 -6.19 9.07 8.06
C ASP A 364 -7.50 9.52 7.37
N GLU A 365 -8.63 9.45 8.07
CA GLU A 365 -9.96 9.65 7.52
C GLU A 365 -10.41 11.11 7.38
N GLY A 366 -9.77 12.12 7.98
CA GLY A 366 -10.24 13.51 7.88
C GLY A 366 -11.74 13.71 8.19
N ALA A 367 -12.38 12.73 8.86
CA ALA A 367 -13.80 12.72 9.09
C ALA A 367 -14.10 13.57 10.33
N LYS A 368 -14.53 14.81 10.11
CA LYS A 368 -15.35 15.48 11.11
C LYS A 368 -16.69 14.76 11.13
N GLY A 369 -16.96 14.03 12.20
CA GLY A 369 -18.31 13.55 12.47
C GLY A 369 -19.25 14.76 12.57
N GLU A 370 -20.22 14.88 11.67
CA GLU A 370 -21.37 15.76 11.90
C GLU A 370 -22.19 15.15 13.04
N GLY A 371 -21.95 15.65 14.25
CA GLY A 371 -22.54 15.14 15.49
C GLY A 371 -21.43 14.85 16.49
N GLY A 372 -21.22 15.78 17.43
CA GLY A 372 -20.16 15.68 18.42
C GLY A 372 -20.27 14.39 19.23
N ASP A 373 -19.23 13.57 19.12
CA ASP A 373 -18.74 12.54 20.05
C ASP A 373 -17.49 11.89 19.39
N ASP A 374 -16.37 12.63 19.36
CA ASP A 374 -15.10 12.12 18.82
C ASP A 374 -14.55 10.97 19.70
N LEU A 375 -14.22 9.83 19.08
CA LEU A 375 -13.59 8.70 19.77
C LEU A 375 -12.19 9.08 20.30
N PRO A 376 -11.79 8.64 21.52
CA PRO A 376 -10.41 8.79 22.01
C PRO A 376 -9.43 7.81 21.36
N ALA A 377 -9.78 7.19 20.24
CA ALA A 377 -8.99 6.13 19.60
C ALA A 377 -8.32 6.65 18.32
N LEU A 378 -7.03 6.35 18.19
CA LEU A 378 -6.23 6.58 16.99
C LEU A 378 -6.20 5.29 16.18
N GLN A 379 -6.68 5.32 14.94
CA GLN A 379 -6.69 4.15 14.05
C GLN A 379 -5.90 4.43 12.76
N LEU A 380 -4.90 3.60 12.49
CA LEU A 380 -4.08 3.63 11.28
C LEU A 380 -4.27 2.33 10.49
N ARG A 381 -4.03 2.36 9.18
CA ARG A 381 -4.14 1.14 8.38
C ARG A 381 -3.09 0.12 8.78
N GLY A 382 -3.49 -1.14 8.79
CA GLY A 382 -2.56 -2.26 8.96
C GLY A 382 -1.75 -2.57 7.70
N GLY A 383 -2.29 -2.26 6.52
CA GLY A 383 -1.71 -2.65 5.23
C GLY A 383 -1.53 -1.50 4.25
N ALA A 384 -0.69 -1.75 3.26
CA ALA A 384 -0.46 -0.83 2.16
C ALA A 384 -1.76 -0.57 1.37
N LEU A 385 -1.90 0.65 0.83
CA LEU A 385 -2.99 0.97 -0.08
C LEU A 385 -2.82 0.17 -1.38
N LEU A 386 -3.85 -0.55 -1.80
CA LEU A 386 -3.84 -1.33 -3.04
C LEU A 386 -4.23 -0.45 -4.22
N LEU A 387 -3.41 -0.49 -5.27
CA LEU A 387 -3.62 0.21 -6.54
C LEU A 387 -3.74 -0.85 -7.66
N GLY A 388 -4.85 -0.90 -8.40
CA GLY A 388 -5.00 -1.85 -9.50
C GLY A 388 -4.32 -1.32 -10.76
N GLN A 389 -3.31 -2.01 -11.30
CA GLN A 389 -2.69 -1.64 -12.58
C GLN A 389 -3.36 -2.39 -13.73
N THR A 390 -3.90 -1.64 -14.68
CA THR A 390 -4.53 -2.18 -15.89
C THR A 390 -3.51 -2.43 -17.00
N ALA A 391 -3.93 -3.11 -18.05
CA ALA A 391 -3.24 -3.08 -19.33
C ALA A 391 -3.05 -1.64 -19.84
N PRO A 392 -2.03 -1.39 -20.68
CA PRO A 392 -1.92 -0.15 -21.44
C PRO A 392 -3.15 0.07 -22.33
N MET A 393 -3.58 1.33 -22.48
CA MET A 393 -4.78 1.69 -23.24
C MET A 393 -4.76 1.27 -24.73
N HIS A 394 -3.57 1.05 -25.28
CA HIS A 394 -3.36 0.65 -26.69
C HIS A 394 -3.36 -0.87 -26.89
N THR A 395 -3.35 -1.65 -25.81
CA THR A 395 -3.40 -3.13 -25.87
C THR A 395 -4.84 -3.59 -26.10
N HIS A 396 -5.01 -4.60 -26.96
CA HIS A 396 -6.32 -5.19 -27.28
C HIS A 396 -6.38 -6.66 -26.85
N THR A 397 -7.58 -7.14 -26.52
CA THR A 397 -7.80 -8.51 -26.04
C THR A 397 -8.87 -9.22 -26.85
N ALA A 398 -8.58 -10.45 -27.29
CA ALA A 398 -9.55 -11.31 -27.97
C ALA A 398 -10.48 -12.06 -26.98
N THR A 399 -10.35 -11.78 -25.68
CA THR A 399 -11.21 -12.36 -24.64
C THR A 399 -12.62 -11.75 -24.65
N VAL A 400 -12.74 -10.53 -25.20
CA VAL A 400 -14.00 -9.80 -25.39
C VAL A 400 -13.97 -9.20 -26.80
N LEU A 401 -15.01 -9.44 -27.57
CA LEU A 401 -15.20 -8.87 -28.90
C LEU A 401 -16.42 -7.95 -28.92
N LEU A 402 -16.29 -6.81 -29.57
CA LEU A 402 -17.38 -5.92 -29.97
C LEU A 402 -17.44 -5.92 -31.50
N ASP A 403 -18.60 -6.29 -32.05
CA ASP A 403 -18.77 -6.45 -33.51
C ASP A 403 -17.67 -7.34 -34.15
N ASP A 404 -17.38 -8.48 -33.51
CA ASP A 404 -16.34 -9.46 -33.88
C ASP A 404 -14.89 -8.94 -33.85
N ALA A 405 -14.65 -7.72 -33.37
CA ALA A 405 -13.33 -7.14 -33.20
C ALA A 405 -12.86 -7.16 -31.73
N PRO A 406 -11.58 -7.47 -31.44
CA PRO A 406 -11.01 -7.33 -30.11
C PRO A 406 -11.21 -5.92 -29.55
N VAL A 407 -11.57 -5.83 -28.27
CA VAL A 407 -11.70 -4.54 -27.57
C VAL A 407 -10.40 -4.18 -26.84
N PRO A 408 -10.20 -2.90 -26.47
CA PRO A 408 -9.09 -2.48 -25.63
C PRO A 408 -9.09 -3.20 -24.27
N ALA A 409 -7.95 -3.81 -23.91
CA ALA A 409 -7.79 -4.56 -22.67
C ALA A 409 -7.99 -3.65 -21.44
N PHE A 410 -7.53 -2.39 -21.51
CA PHE A 410 -7.76 -1.39 -20.47
C PHE A 410 -9.25 -1.22 -20.11
N ALA A 411 -10.15 -1.16 -21.09
CA ALA A 411 -11.58 -0.99 -20.83
C ALA A 411 -12.16 -2.21 -20.08
N VAL A 412 -11.71 -3.42 -20.44
CA VAL A 412 -12.12 -4.67 -19.77
C VAL A 412 -11.57 -4.71 -18.35
N ASP A 413 -10.27 -4.45 -18.17
CA ASP A 413 -9.62 -4.43 -16.85
C ASP A 413 -10.31 -3.40 -15.94
N ALA A 414 -10.45 -2.15 -16.39
CA ALA A 414 -11.05 -1.10 -15.58
C ALA A 414 -12.49 -1.43 -15.16
N ALA A 415 -13.31 -1.98 -16.07
CA ALA A 415 -14.69 -2.35 -15.74
C ALA A 415 -14.75 -3.49 -14.70
N VAL A 416 -13.95 -4.54 -14.87
CA VAL A 416 -13.95 -5.68 -13.94
C VAL A 416 -13.37 -5.28 -12.58
N LEU A 417 -12.27 -4.51 -12.55
CA LEU A 417 -11.66 -4.02 -11.31
C LEU A 417 -12.62 -3.09 -10.54
N ALA A 418 -13.32 -2.19 -11.25
CA ALA A 418 -14.32 -1.29 -10.67
C ALA A 418 -15.50 -2.06 -10.07
N ALA A 419 -16.05 -3.04 -10.80
CA ALA A 419 -17.13 -3.88 -10.30
C ALA A 419 -16.72 -4.71 -9.07
N ALA A 420 -15.49 -5.24 -9.06
CA ALA A 420 -14.94 -5.94 -7.90
C ALA A 420 -14.72 -5.00 -6.69
N ALA A 421 -14.29 -3.76 -6.92
CA ALA A 421 -14.09 -2.78 -5.85
C ALA A 421 -15.39 -2.38 -5.14
N VAL A 422 -16.57 -2.64 -5.73
CA VAL A 422 -17.87 -2.42 -5.06
C VAL A 422 -18.01 -3.23 -3.77
N HIS A 423 -17.36 -4.40 -3.66
CA HIS A 423 -17.36 -5.19 -2.43
C HIS A 423 -16.72 -4.43 -1.27
N ASP A 424 -15.64 -3.71 -1.54
CA ASP A 424 -14.96 -2.86 -0.56
C ASP A 424 -15.71 -1.54 -0.33
N LEU A 425 -16.11 -0.85 -1.41
CA LEU A 425 -16.87 0.42 -1.36
C LEU A 425 -18.19 0.31 -0.58
N SER A 426 -18.85 -0.85 -0.64
CA SER A 426 -20.10 -1.08 0.09
C SER A 426 -19.92 -1.52 1.53
N GLY A 427 -18.68 -1.48 2.05
CA GLY A 427 -18.35 -1.84 3.43
C GLY A 427 -18.49 -3.33 3.74
N ARG A 428 -18.47 -4.19 2.71
CA ARG A 428 -18.62 -5.64 2.85
C ARG A 428 -17.29 -6.39 2.89
N SER A 429 -16.20 -5.71 2.55
CA SER A 429 -14.85 -6.25 2.73
C SER A 429 -14.55 -6.49 4.20
N ARG A 430 -13.87 -7.60 4.51
CA ARG A 430 -13.37 -7.90 5.86
C ARG A 430 -12.26 -6.95 6.30
N VAL A 431 -11.51 -6.42 5.32
CA VAL A 431 -10.40 -5.48 5.52
C VAL A 431 -10.54 -4.38 4.46
N ARG A 432 -10.79 -3.14 4.89
CA ARG A 432 -11.08 -2.04 3.96
C ARG A 432 -9.84 -1.52 3.26
N ASN A 433 -9.85 -1.54 1.93
CA ASN A 433 -8.86 -0.85 1.09
C ASN A 433 -9.30 0.60 0.77
N VAL A 434 -10.59 0.82 0.51
CA VAL A 434 -11.18 2.08 0.10
C VAL A 434 -11.82 2.77 1.31
N ARG A 435 -11.17 3.82 1.84
CA ARG A 435 -11.69 4.57 3.00
C ARG A 435 -12.46 5.84 2.64
N GLN A 436 -12.07 6.53 1.58
CA GLN A 436 -12.69 7.80 1.16
C GLN A 436 -13.58 7.64 -0.10
N GLY A 437 -13.92 6.41 -0.47
CA GLY A 437 -14.70 6.12 -1.69
C GLY A 437 -13.86 6.17 -2.98
N ALA A 438 -12.54 6.25 -2.88
CA ALA A 438 -11.61 6.28 -4.01
C ALA A 438 -11.04 4.88 -4.32
N VAL A 439 -11.18 4.43 -5.56
CA VAL A 439 -10.52 3.25 -6.11
C VAL A 439 -9.38 3.71 -7.01
N SER A 440 -8.15 3.34 -6.66
CA SER A 440 -6.94 3.74 -7.39
C SER A 440 -6.66 2.79 -8.57
N LEU A 441 -6.73 3.28 -9.80
CA LEU A 441 -6.32 2.53 -10.99
C LEU A 441 -5.11 3.18 -11.65
N VAL A 442 -4.07 2.38 -11.92
CA VAL A 442 -2.85 2.81 -12.61
C VAL A 442 -2.94 2.39 -14.06
N VAL A 443 -2.77 3.34 -14.98
CA VAL A 443 -2.81 3.07 -16.43
C VAL A 443 -1.43 3.36 -17.02
N PRO A 444 -0.67 2.33 -17.45
CA PRO A 444 0.68 2.51 -17.94
C PRO A 444 0.70 2.97 -19.41
N GLY A 445 1.83 3.57 -19.80
CA GLY A 445 2.15 3.83 -21.21
C GLY A 445 1.45 5.04 -21.84
N MET A 446 0.83 5.91 -21.02
CA MET A 446 0.32 7.20 -21.49
C MET A 446 1.46 8.20 -21.64
N SER A 447 1.46 8.93 -22.75
CA SER A 447 2.51 9.87 -23.14
C SER A 447 1.99 11.27 -23.52
N THR A 448 0.68 11.41 -23.77
CA THR A 448 0.07 12.67 -24.19
C THR A 448 -1.11 13.06 -23.31
N ALA A 449 -1.37 14.37 -23.16
CA ALA A 449 -2.54 14.87 -22.43
C ALA A 449 -3.87 14.36 -23.04
N ALA A 450 -3.90 14.10 -24.34
CA ALA A 450 -5.05 13.53 -25.03
C ALA A 450 -5.33 12.08 -24.59
N GLU A 451 -4.29 11.26 -24.43
CA GLU A 451 -4.41 9.89 -23.91
C GLU A 451 -4.96 9.89 -22.47
N VAL A 452 -4.47 10.80 -21.64
CA VAL A 452 -4.92 10.97 -20.24
C VAL A 452 -6.37 11.36 -20.16
N ALA A 453 -6.74 12.37 -20.93
CA ALA A 453 -8.11 12.83 -21.07
C ALA A 453 -9.04 11.68 -21.51
N HIS A 454 -8.60 10.89 -22.48
CA HIS A 454 -9.37 9.76 -22.97
C HIS A 454 -9.50 8.64 -21.94
N ALA A 455 -8.44 8.33 -21.18
CA ALA A 455 -8.52 7.41 -20.05
C ALA A 455 -9.54 7.89 -19.00
N ALA A 456 -9.50 9.18 -18.65
CA ALA A 456 -10.43 9.78 -17.70
C ALA A 456 -11.89 9.74 -18.19
N GLU A 457 -12.11 9.91 -19.50
CA GLU A 457 -13.42 9.78 -20.15
C GLU A 457 -13.95 8.33 -20.06
N VAL A 458 -13.11 7.33 -20.39
CA VAL A 458 -13.47 5.91 -20.29
C VAL A 458 -13.80 5.52 -18.84
N LEU A 459 -13.01 5.97 -17.87
CA LEU A 459 -13.30 5.74 -16.45
C LEU A 459 -14.62 6.40 -16.02
N GLY A 460 -14.91 7.61 -16.50
CA GLY A 460 -16.18 8.29 -16.24
C GLY A 460 -17.38 7.54 -16.81
N CYS A 461 -17.26 7.01 -18.04
CA CYS A 461 -18.28 6.16 -18.65
C CYS A 461 -18.52 4.89 -17.81
N ILE A 462 -17.46 4.22 -17.35
CA ILE A 462 -17.58 3.04 -16.48
C ILE A 462 -18.28 3.40 -15.17
N GLU A 463 -17.93 4.52 -14.52
CA GLU A 463 -18.61 4.95 -13.30
C GLU A 463 -20.11 5.17 -13.51
N GLU A 464 -20.49 5.90 -14.55
CA GLU A 464 -21.89 6.18 -14.87
C GLU A 464 -22.68 4.89 -15.08
N GLU A 465 -22.13 3.98 -15.90
CA GLU A 465 -22.79 2.73 -16.24
C GLU A 465 -22.86 1.75 -15.05
N LEU A 466 -21.87 1.76 -14.15
CA LEU A 466 -21.88 0.95 -12.93
C LEU A 466 -22.62 1.62 -11.76
N GLY A 467 -23.13 2.85 -11.93
CA GLY A 467 -23.81 3.62 -10.89
C GLY A 467 -22.89 4.05 -9.74
N LEU A 468 -21.62 4.32 -10.04
CA LEU A 468 -20.65 4.84 -9.08
C LEU A 468 -20.65 6.37 -9.08
N PRO A 469 -20.40 7.03 -7.94
CA PRO A 469 -20.20 8.47 -7.91
C PRO A 469 -19.08 8.92 -8.85
N ASN A 470 -19.20 10.13 -9.40
CA ASN A 470 -18.15 10.70 -10.25
C ASN A 470 -16.82 10.80 -9.49
N ALA A 471 -15.72 10.43 -10.16
CA ALA A 471 -14.36 10.43 -9.61
C ALA A 471 -14.14 9.44 -8.44
N THR A 472 -14.92 8.36 -8.41
CA THR A 472 -14.66 7.14 -7.62
C THR A 472 -13.39 6.46 -8.13
N LEU A 473 -13.26 6.28 -9.46
CA LEU A 473 -12.10 5.71 -10.13
C LEU A 473 -11.05 6.82 -10.33
N ARG A 474 -9.98 6.71 -9.55
CA ARG A 474 -8.81 7.59 -9.58
C ARG A 474 -7.82 7.09 -10.62
N LEU A 475 -7.18 8.02 -11.33
CA LEU A 475 -6.26 7.75 -12.42
C LEU A 475 -4.82 8.00 -11.99
N GLY A 476 -4.07 6.91 -11.86
CA GLY A 476 -2.66 6.85 -11.61
C GLY A 476 -1.88 6.90 -12.90
N VAL A 477 -0.96 7.85 -13.00
CA VAL A 477 -0.06 8.00 -14.14
C VAL A 477 1.33 7.52 -13.75
N TRP A 478 1.97 6.78 -14.66
CA TRP A 478 3.26 6.14 -14.47
C TRP A 478 4.33 6.76 -15.39
N ASP A 479 5.36 7.41 -14.82
CA ASP A 479 6.46 8.08 -15.59
C ASP A 479 7.72 7.20 -15.78
N GLY A 480 7.55 5.88 -15.87
CA GLY A 480 8.67 4.94 -15.68
C GLY A 480 9.28 4.27 -16.90
N ALA A 481 8.71 4.40 -18.10
CA ALA A 481 9.13 3.56 -19.22
C ALA A 481 9.62 4.38 -20.42
N ARG A 482 10.95 4.55 -20.47
CA ARG A 482 11.76 5.07 -21.58
C ARG A 482 11.70 6.59 -21.78
N GLY A 483 12.49 7.30 -20.98
CA GLY A 483 13.02 8.61 -21.36
C GLY A 483 11.97 9.71 -21.46
N GLY A 484 11.45 10.13 -20.31
CA GLY A 484 10.77 11.40 -20.13
C GLY A 484 9.31 11.41 -20.58
N SER A 485 8.39 11.42 -19.63
CA SER A 485 7.14 12.14 -19.82
C SER A 485 7.45 13.62 -20.07
N LEU A 486 7.10 14.12 -21.26
CA LEU A 486 7.36 15.49 -21.75
C LEU A 486 6.31 16.51 -21.28
N LEU A 487 5.34 16.13 -20.46
CA LEU A 487 4.24 17.02 -20.06
C LEU A 487 4.45 17.55 -18.64
N PRO A 488 4.40 18.89 -18.44
CA PRO A 488 4.34 19.47 -17.11
C PRO A 488 3.19 18.88 -16.27
N LEU A 489 3.38 18.73 -14.95
CA LEU A 489 2.36 18.22 -14.02
C LEU A 489 1.00 18.92 -14.17
N GLU A 490 1.00 20.21 -14.46
CA GLU A 490 -0.22 21.01 -14.70
C GLU A 490 -1.03 20.49 -15.89
N GLU A 491 -0.38 19.96 -16.92
CA GLU A 491 -1.07 19.39 -18.09
C GLU A 491 -1.70 18.04 -17.76
N TRP A 492 -1.03 17.22 -16.95
CA TRP A 492 -1.62 16.00 -16.41
C TRP A 492 -2.84 16.30 -15.55
N GLN A 493 -2.74 17.26 -14.64
CA GLN A 493 -3.85 17.67 -13.77
C GLN A 493 -5.04 18.20 -14.58
N ARG A 494 -4.78 18.98 -15.61
CA ARG A 494 -5.84 19.49 -16.50
C ARG A 494 -6.51 18.37 -17.28
N ALA A 495 -5.75 17.42 -17.81
CA ALA A 495 -6.26 16.34 -18.64
C ALA A 495 -7.03 15.28 -17.85
N ALA A 496 -6.51 14.85 -16.70
CA ALA A 496 -7.17 13.88 -15.83
C ALA A 496 -8.31 14.49 -14.99
N GLY A 497 -8.39 15.82 -14.95
CA GLY A 497 -9.33 16.55 -14.10
C GLY A 497 -9.15 16.18 -12.62
N GLY A 498 -10.27 16.04 -11.90
CA GLY A 498 -10.27 15.69 -10.48
C GLY A 498 -9.82 14.26 -10.15
N ARG A 499 -9.36 13.45 -11.11
CA ARG A 499 -9.05 12.02 -10.92
C ARG A 499 -7.59 11.72 -10.64
N LEU A 500 -6.68 12.64 -10.94
CA LEU A 500 -5.24 12.36 -10.97
C LEU A 500 -4.69 11.98 -9.59
N PHE A 501 -3.87 10.94 -9.55
CA PHE A 501 -2.78 10.79 -8.59
C PHE A 501 -1.49 10.43 -9.35
N ALA A 502 -0.35 10.91 -8.87
CA ALA A 502 0.93 10.69 -9.53
C ALA A 502 1.72 9.57 -8.83
N LEU A 503 2.37 8.71 -9.62
CA LEU A 503 3.29 7.70 -9.12
C LEU A 503 4.69 7.96 -9.68
N ASP A 504 5.69 7.95 -8.80
CA ASP A 504 7.10 7.95 -9.20
C ASP A 504 7.55 6.50 -9.44
N ALA A 505 7.65 6.16 -10.72
CA ALA A 505 7.97 4.81 -11.17
C ALA A 505 9.46 4.47 -11.14
N GLU A 506 10.36 5.47 -11.18
CA GLU A 506 11.82 5.22 -11.10
C GLU A 506 12.20 4.59 -9.75
N ARG A 507 11.32 4.72 -8.75
CA ARG A 507 11.50 4.22 -7.39
C ARG A 507 10.67 2.97 -7.08
N ALA A 508 9.87 2.47 -8.02
CA ALA A 508 9.04 1.29 -7.82
C ALA A 508 9.91 0.01 -7.81
N ARG A 509 9.66 -0.91 -6.86
CA ARG A 509 10.36 -2.21 -6.78
C ARG A 509 9.46 -3.38 -7.15
N SER A 510 10.03 -4.42 -7.76
CA SER A 510 9.32 -5.68 -8.02
C SER A 510 9.20 -6.53 -6.75
N ALA A 511 8.00 -7.03 -6.45
CA ALA A 511 7.71 -7.82 -5.25
C ALA A 511 8.58 -9.08 -5.09
N ASP A 512 9.01 -9.71 -6.19
CA ASP A 512 9.81 -10.96 -6.16
C ASP A 512 11.21 -10.78 -5.53
N SER A 513 11.73 -9.55 -5.54
CA SER A 513 13.04 -9.23 -4.96
C SER A 513 12.95 -8.64 -3.56
N VAL A 514 11.75 -8.62 -2.98
CA VAL A 514 11.42 -7.71 -1.88
C VAL A 514 10.87 -8.48 -0.68
N SER A 515 11.57 -8.36 0.45
CA SER A 515 11.12 -8.81 1.77
C SER A 515 10.69 -7.61 2.61
N ASN A 516 9.85 -7.81 3.65
CA ASN A 516 9.48 -6.71 4.56
C ASN A 516 10.73 -5.99 5.12
N ILE A 517 11.80 -6.75 5.37
CA ILE A 517 13.11 -6.24 5.78
C ILE A 517 13.70 -5.29 4.73
N SER A 518 13.81 -5.71 3.47
CA SER A 518 14.41 -4.88 2.42
C SER A 518 13.61 -3.60 2.20
N ILE A 519 12.28 -3.69 2.22
CA ILE A 519 11.38 -2.54 2.13
C ILE A 519 11.66 -1.53 3.25
N THR A 520 11.79 -2.02 4.48
CA THR A 520 12.02 -1.18 5.66
C THR A 520 13.36 -0.45 5.56
N LEU A 521 14.42 -1.16 5.15
CA LEU A 521 15.75 -0.58 4.94
C LEU A 521 15.75 0.51 3.86
N ASP A 522 15.04 0.29 2.77
CA ASP A 522 14.93 1.27 1.69
C ASP A 522 14.19 2.53 2.11
N THR A 523 13.18 2.37 2.97
CA THR A 523 12.43 3.48 3.56
C THR A 523 13.37 4.36 4.40
N LEU A 524 14.17 3.73 5.25
CA LEU A 524 15.18 4.44 6.05
C LEU A 524 16.19 5.17 5.16
N ALA A 525 16.71 4.52 4.12
CA ALA A 525 17.66 5.13 3.19
C ALA A 525 17.03 6.26 2.36
N GLY A 526 15.75 6.14 1.99
CA GLY A 526 14.98 7.22 1.36
C GLY A 526 14.85 8.43 2.27
N TRP A 527 14.52 8.18 3.54
CA TRP A 527 14.37 9.22 4.54
C TRP A 527 15.66 10.00 4.81
N GLN A 528 16.79 9.29 4.98
CA GLN A 528 18.11 9.90 5.14
C GLN A 528 18.45 10.85 3.99
N ARG A 529 18.21 10.41 2.73
CA ARG A 529 18.47 11.24 1.55
C ARG A 529 17.63 12.52 1.49
N MET A 530 16.37 12.46 1.90
CA MET A 530 15.51 13.65 1.93
C MET A 530 16.00 14.68 2.96
N ARG A 531 16.46 14.20 4.12
CA ARG A 531 17.00 15.07 5.17
C ARG A 531 18.32 15.72 4.76
N GLU A 532 19.22 14.96 4.14
CA GLU A 532 20.48 15.49 3.59
C GLU A 532 20.24 16.52 2.47
N GLY A 533 19.25 16.28 1.61
CA GLY A 533 18.85 17.22 0.54
C GLY A 533 18.19 18.50 1.06
N ALA A 534 17.43 18.44 2.15
CA ALA A 534 16.78 19.60 2.76
C ALA A 534 17.77 20.54 3.50
N GLY A 535 18.89 20.00 4.01
CA GLY A 535 19.92 20.77 4.71
C GLY A 535 20.87 21.58 3.80
N GLY A 536 20.80 21.42 2.47
CA GLY A 536 21.72 22.06 1.52
C GLY A 536 21.31 23.47 1.06
N ALA A 537 20.11 23.95 1.41
CA ALA A 537 19.58 25.21 0.85
C ALA A 537 19.90 26.47 1.68
N ASP A 538 20.37 26.35 2.92
CA ASP A 538 20.50 27.50 3.85
C ASP A 538 21.95 27.95 4.15
N ASN A 539 22.96 27.39 3.50
CA ASN A 539 24.37 27.76 3.70
C ASN A 539 25.01 28.45 2.48
N ALA A 540 24.26 29.31 1.77
CA ALA A 540 24.88 30.30 0.90
C ALA A 540 25.35 31.48 1.76
N GLU A 541 26.64 31.47 2.13
CA GLU A 541 27.31 32.64 2.71
C GLU A 541 27.05 33.89 1.85
N PRO A 542 26.80 35.07 2.45
CA PRO A 542 26.64 36.29 1.68
C PRO A 542 28.00 36.67 1.11
N GLU A 543 28.17 36.53 -0.21
CA GLU A 543 29.34 37.07 -0.91
C GLU A 543 29.46 38.57 -0.60
N SER A 544 30.55 38.91 0.08
CA SER A 544 30.89 40.29 0.44
C SER A 544 31.27 41.10 -0.80
N ALA A 545 30.56 42.22 -0.95
CA ALA A 545 30.85 43.48 -1.66
C ALA A 545 32.07 43.58 -2.61
#